data_AF-A0A1K1MGG4-F1
#
_entry.id   AF-A0A1K1MGG4-F1
#
_cell.length_a   1.000
_cell.length_b   1.000
_cell.length_c   1.000
_cell.angle_alpha   90.00
_cell.angle_beta   90.00
_cell.angle_gamma   90.00
#
_symmetry.space_group_name_H-M   'P 1'
#
loop_
_entity.id
_entity.type
_entity.pdbx_description
1 polymer ?
#
loop_
_entity_poly.entity_id
_entity_poly.type
_entity_poly.pdbx_seq_one_letter_code
_entity_poly.pdbx_strand_id
1 'polypeptide(L)'
;MDKKLRDELLEMFPWVDHTRDINSFDDIYQTVKASPGPYGDMAPRNLAGSGLPEVAGKKEEMFQRITNSLMECLNKYCTDQNTFDAWHKETCLWLTDALECLCKKGIIVKPGKAQKLINMSLKHIFCFDSAEEAALNGTFQFCHVPVDKYLLSWYYREVKGMGTLPDDKLKWGHFEYEEYYRIQLEIRNYLADKKRNLDYIDGKGNPLTPFESEFYVWNEEKLIRTADAFINELNWNNSTKWMKCGTLRNQFKTIFAKIEKKQ
;
A
#
# COMPACT_ATOMS: atom_id res chain seq x y z
N MET A 1 -6.47 0.99 -16.94
CA MET A 1 -7.29 2.13 -16.45
C MET A 1 -7.40 3.22 -17.51
N ASP A 2 -8.39 4.12 -17.43
CA ASP A 2 -8.44 5.33 -18.25
C ASP A 2 -7.96 6.59 -17.49
N LYS A 3 -7.75 7.69 -18.22
CA LYS A 3 -7.22 8.93 -17.66
C LYS A 3 -8.08 9.49 -16.52
N LYS A 4 -9.40 9.40 -16.63
CA LYS A 4 -10.31 9.89 -15.59
C LYS A 4 -10.10 9.16 -14.28
N LEU A 5 -10.08 7.83 -14.32
CA LEU A 5 -9.80 7.01 -13.14
C LEU A 5 -8.40 7.32 -12.58
N ARG A 6 -7.38 7.53 -13.44
CA ARG A 6 -6.05 7.93 -12.95
C ARG A 6 -6.11 9.23 -12.17
N ASP A 7 -6.74 10.27 -12.72
CA ASP A 7 -6.83 11.59 -12.08
C ASP A 7 -7.55 11.47 -10.71
N GLU A 8 -8.63 10.68 -10.63
CA GLU A 8 -9.32 10.38 -9.37
C GLU A 8 -8.40 9.71 -8.32
N LEU A 9 -7.56 8.75 -8.75
CA LEU A 9 -6.59 8.10 -7.86
C LEU A 9 -5.52 9.08 -7.36
N LEU A 10 -5.11 10.06 -8.18
CA LEU A 10 -4.13 11.07 -7.78
C LEU A 10 -4.69 12.01 -6.71
N GLU A 11 -5.96 12.41 -6.82
CA GLU A 11 -6.64 13.23 -5.82
C GLU A 11 -6.70 12.57 -4.44
N MET A 12 -6.71 11.23 -4.40
CA MET A 12 -6.68 10.44 -3.16
C MET A 12 -5.32 10.42 -2.47
N PHE A 13 -4.27 10.90 -3.16
CA PHE A 13 -2.90 10.88 -2.68
C PHE A 13 -2.16 12.22 -2.94
N PRO A 14 -2.69 13.36 -2.45
CA PRO A 14 -2.24 14.70 -2.84
C PRO A 14 -0.91 15.14 -2.19
N TRP A 15 -0.31 14.29 -1.36
CA TRP A 15 0.90 14.60 -0.58
C TRP A 15 2.18 14.22 -1.33
N VAL A 16 2.07 13.66 -2.54
CA VAL A 16 3.21 13.29 -3.37
C VAL A 16 3.61 14.45 -4.26
N ASP A 17 4.91 14.58 -4.47
CA ASP A 17 5.46 15.50 -5.45
C ASP A 17 5.22 14.95 -6.86
N HIS A 18 4.16 15.43 -7.50
CA HIS A 18 3.73 15.02 -8.84
C HIS A 18 4.70 15.49 -9.95
N THR A 19 5.58 16.46 -9.67
CA THR A 19 6.44 17.10 -10.68
C THR A 19 7.66 16.28 -11.10
N ARG A 20 7.86 15.13 -10.46
CA ARG A 20 8.99 14.21 -10.70
C ARG A 20 8.87 13.43 -12.00
N ASP A 21 10.02 12.93 -12.49
CA ASP A 21 10.10 12.15 -13.72
C ASP A 21 10.34 10.65 -13.44
N ILE A 22 9.48 9.78 -13.99
CA ILE A 22 9.61 8.32 -13.94
C ILE A 22 10.87 7.81 -14.65
N ASN A 23 11.46 8.60 -15.54
CA ASN A 23 12.71 8.28 -16.23
C ASN A 23 13.94 8.88 -15.55
N SER A 24 13.75 9.70 -14.51
CA SER A 24 14.83 10.31 -13.75
C SER A 24 15.30 9.39 -12.63
N PHE A 25 16.57 9.00 -12.71
CA PHE A 25 17.21 8.22 -11.65
C PHE A 25 17.15 8.95 -10.30
N ASP A 26 17.44 10.25 -10.27
CA ASP A 26 17.44 11.02 -9.02
C ASP A 26 16.03 11.08 -8.42
N ASP A 27 14.99 11.30 -9.23
CA ASP A 27 13.62 11.37 -8.72
C ASP A 27 13.14 10.05 -8.12
N ILE A 28 13.41 8.92 -8.80
CA ILE A 28 13.11 7.59 -8.26
C ILE A 28 13.95 7.32 -7.01
N TYR A 29 15.24 7.64 -7.04
CA TYR A 29 16.13 7.47 -5.90
C TYR A 29 15.66 8.27 -4.69
N GLN A 30 15.27 9.53 -4.86
CA GLN A 30 14.68 10.33 -3.80
C GLN A 30 13.35 9.73 -3.32
N THR A 31 12.54 9.13 -4.18
CA THR A 31 11.31 8.44 -3.75
C THR A 31 11.60 7.21 -2.90
N VAL A 32 12.55 6.37 -3.30
CA VAL A 32 12.97 5.18 -2.55
C VAL A 32 13.57 5.59 -1.19
N LYS A 33 14.48 6.57 -1.20
CA LYS A 33 15.19 7.05 -0.01
C LYS A 33 14.27 7.80 0.94
N ALA A 34 13.46 8.70 0.39
CA ALA A 34 12.59 9.54 1.19
C ALA A 34 11.42 8.73 1.72
N SER A 35 10.87 7.79 0.92
CA SER A 35 9.57 7.10 1.13
C SER A 35 8.78 7.74 2.28
N PRO A 36 8.40 9.04 2.11
CA PRO A 36 8.01 9.86 3.24
C PRO A 36 6.49 9.85 3.33
N GLY A 37 5.97 9.67 4.55
CA GLY A 37 4.54 9.62 4.83
C GLY A 37 4.23 8.82 6.10
N PRO A 38 2.98 8.36 6.29
CA PRO A 38 2.57 7.48 7.40
C PRO A 38 3.29 6.11 7.42
N TYR A 39 4.17 5.86 6.46
CA TYR A 39 4.98 4.65 6.31
C TYR A 39 6.48 4.90 6.48
N GLY A 40 6.85 6.05 7.05
CA GLY A 40 8.25 6.36 7.39
C GLY A 40 8.92 5.24 8.19
N ASP A 41 8.15 4.46 8.96
CA ASP A 41 8.53 3.22 9.67
C ASP A 41 9.29 2.19 8.80
N MET A 42 9.15 2.29 7.48
CA MET A 42 9.73 1.39 6.49
C MET A 42 11.07 1.89 5.92
N ALA A 43 11.43 3.15 6.17
CA ALA A 43 12.73 3.66 5.79
C ALA A 43 13.81 2.89 6.56
N PRO A 44 14.91 2.45 5.92
CA PRO A 44 15.95 1.67 6.57
C PRO A 44 16.47 2.32 7.85
N ARG A 45 16.40 3.67 7.95
CA ARG A 45 16.75 4.46 9.16
C ARG A 45 16.04 4.02 10.46
N ASN A 46 14.91 3.33 10.35
CA ASN A 46 14.14 2.80 11.48
C ASN A 46 14.51 1.36 11.84
N LEU A 47 15.47 0.75 11.13
CA LEU A 47 16.11 -0.49 11.52
C LEU A 47 17.22 -0.20 12.53
N ALA A 48 17.24 -0.93 13.65
CA ALA A 48 18.25 -0.72 14.69
C ALA A 48 19.67 -0.99 14.14
N GLY A 49 20.53 0.02 14.20
CA GLY A 49 21.91 -0.02 13.65
C GLY A 49 22.09 0.62 12.28
N SER A 50 21.00 0.87 11.53
CA SER A 50 21.06 1.46 10.18
C SER A 50 21.49 2.92 10.10
N GLY A 51 21.56 3.61 11.25
CA GLY A 51 21.98 5.00 11.38
C GLY A 51 23.47 5.16 11.73
N LEU A 52 24.21 4.06 11.81
CA LEU A 52 25.64 4.09 12.12
C LEU A 52 26.45 4.61 10.91
N PRO A 53 27.46 5.48 11.10
CA PRO A 53 28.26 6.01 10.00
C PRO A 53 28.90 4.93 9.11
N GLU A 54 29.32 3.81 9.70
CA GLU A 54 29.95 2.70 8.97
C GLU A 54 29.02 1.96 8.00
N VAL A 55 27.69 2.11 8.13
CA VAL A 55 26.71 1.50 7.22
C VAL A 55 26.15 2.47 6.18
N ALA A 56 26.53 3.75 6.23
CA ALA A 56 25.99 4.78 5.34
C ALA A 56 26.27 4.48 3.86
N GLY A 57 27.49 4.05 3.52
CA GLY A 57 27.86 3.68 2.15
C GLY A 57 27.07 2.49 1.61
N LYS A 58 26.91 1.43 2.43
CA LYS A 58 26.11 0.25 2.07
C LYS A 58 24.63 0.57 1.86
N LYS A 59 24.10 1.50 2.66
CA LYS A 59 22.72 1.97 2.53
C LYS A 59 22.50 2.76 1.24
N GLU A 60 23.47 3.58 0.87
CA GLU A 60 23.49 4.31 -0.40
C GLU A 60 23.50 3.34 -1.59
N GLU A 61 24.41 2.37 -1.60
CA GLU A 61 24.49 1.32 -2.63
C GLU A 61 23.18 0.51 -2.74
N MET A 62 22.58 0.18 -1.59
CA MET A 62 21.28 -0.50 -1.55
C MET A 62 20.20 0.33 -2.23
N PHE A 63 20.08 1.62 -1.89
CA PHE A 63 19.09 2.49 -2.53
C PHE A 63 19.32 2.64 -4.03
N GLN A 64 20.56 2.83 -4.46
CA GLN A 64 20.90 2.90 -5.89
C GLN A 64 20.50 1.63 -6.64
N ARG A 65 20.72 0.45 -6.05
CA ARG A 65 20.31 -0.82 -6.66
C ARG A 65 18.80 -1.00 -6.72
N ILE A 66 18.06 -0.58 -5.69
CA ILE A 66 16.59 -0.55 -5.74
C ILE A 66 16.10 0.38 -6.85
N THR A 67 16.68 1.58 -6.95
CA THR A 67 16.35 2.56 -8.00
C THR A 67 16.54 1.97 -9.38
N ASN A 68 17.70 1.35 -9.66
CA ASN A 68 17.96 0.71 -10.94
C ASN A 68 16.96 -0.40 -11.23
N SER A 69 16.68 -1.28 -10.25
CA SER A 69 15.70 -2.37 -10.40
C SER A 69 14.29 -1.85 -10.71
N LEU A 70 13.86 -0.75 -10.05
CA LEU A 70 12.59 -0.09 -10.34
C LEU A 70 12.56 0.48 -11.75
N MET A 71 13.62 1.20 -12.15
CA MET A 71 13.73 1.75 -13.51
C MET A 71 13.70 0.65 -14.58
N GLU A 72 14.35 -0.48 -14.36
CA GLU A 72 14.31 -1.64 -15.25
C GLU A 72 12.88 -2.19 -15.40
N CYS A 73 12.16 -2.38 -14.28
CA CYS A 73 10.79 -2.87 -14.32
C CYS A 73 9.81 -1.89 -14.98
N LEU A 74 9.98 -0.58 -14.74
CA LEU A 74 9.14 0.48 -15.33
C LEU A 74 9.43 0.69 -16.82
N ASN A 75 10.70 0.58 -17.24
CA ASN A 75 11.11 0.73 -18.65
C ASN A 75 10.97 -0.55 -19.48
N LYS A 76 9.81 -1.22 -19.35
CA LYS A 76 9.35 -2.34 -20.20
C LYS A 76 9.96 -3.72 -19.94
N TYR A 77 10.56 -3.97 -18.77
CA TYR A 77 10.86 -5.37 -18.39
C TYR A 77 9.59 -6.10 -17.92
N CYS A 78 8.75 -5.45 -17.11
CA CYS A 78 7.56 -6.06 -16.52
C CYS A 78 6.33 -5.88 -17.42
N THR A 79 6.21 -6.70 -18.48
CA THR A 79 5.12 -6.60 -19.48
C THR A 79 3.92 -7.51 -19.21
N ASP A 80 4.04 -8.43 -18.24
CA ASP A 80 2.99 -9.33 -17.81
C ASP A 80 3.10 -9.65 -16.32
N GLN A 81 2.05 -10.27 -15.76
CA GLN A 81 1.97 -10.59 -14.33
C GLN A 81 3.06 -11.55 -13.86
N ASN A 82 3.44 -12.57 -14.66
CA ASN A 82 4.45 -13.54 -14.25
C ASN A 82 5.83 -12.89 -14.21
N THR A 83 6.13 -12.06 -15.20
CA THR A 83 7.39 -11.31 -15.25
C THR A 83 7.49 -10.32 -14.09
N PHE A 84 6.40 -9.61 -13.77
CA PHE A 84 6.35 -8.75 -12.59
C PHE A 84 6.51 -9.54 -11.28
N ASP A 85 5.79 -10.65 -11.11
CA ASP A 85 5.84 -11.47 -9.89
C ASP A 85 7.26 -12.02 -9.64
N ALA A 86 7.93 -12.48 -10.70
CA ALA A 86 9.31 -12.96 -10.63
C ALA A 86 10.29 -11.86 -10.23
N TRP A 87 10.25 -10.72 -10.94
CA TRP A 87 11.07 -9.54 -10.64
C TRP A 87 10.85 -9.05 -9.20
N HIS A 88 9.58 -8.96 -8.78
CA HIS A 88 9.20 -8.50 -7.45
C HIS A 88 9.72 -9.46 -6.37
N LYS A 89 9.62 -10.77 -6.60
CA LYS A 89 10.18 -11.79 -5.69
C LYS A 89 11.69 -11.65 -5.54
N GLU A 90 12.42 -11.62 -6.64
CA GLU A 90 13.88 -11.49 -6.62
C GLU A 90 14.32 -10.20 -5.91
N THR A 91 13.71 -9.08 -6.27
CA THR A 91 14.03 -7.77 -5.69
C THR A 91 13.74 -7.73 -4.19
N CYS A 92 12.62 -8.31 -3.75
CA CYS A 92 12.27 -8.36 -2.32
C CYS A 92 13.19 -9.26 -1.50
N LEU A 93 13.58 -10.43 -2.04
CA LEU A 93 14.48 -11.35 -1.35
C LEU A 93 15.87 -10.72 -1.21
N TRP A 94 16.41 -10.19 -2.31
CA TRP A 94 17.68 -9.45 -2.27
C TRP A 94 17.64 -8.27 -1.28
N LEU A 95 16.56 -7.49 -1.30
CA LEU A 95 16.41 -6.35 -0.38
C LEU A 95 16.33 -6.81 1.08
N THR A 96 15.71 -7.96 1.35
CA THR A 96 15.66 -8.53 2.70
C THR A 96 17.06 -8.83 3.22
N ASP A 97 17.89 -9.48 2.40
CA ASP A 97 19.28 -9.78 2.73
C ASP A 97 20.11 -8.50 2.93
N ALA A 98 19.90 -7.50 2.05
CA ALA A 98 20.58 -6.22 2.14
C ALA A 98 20.21 -5.46 3.42
N LEU A 99 18.93 -5.42 3.79
CA LEU A 99 18.47 -4.80 5.03
C LEU A 99 19.00 -5.51 6.27
N GLU A 100 19.09 -6.84 6.25
CA GLU A 100 19.68 -7.61 7.35
C GLU A 100 21.18 -7.28 7.51
N CYS A 101 21.92 -7.12 6.42
CA CYS A 101 23.32 -6.69 6.43
C CYS A 101 23.53 -5.27 7.01
N LEU A 102 22.51 -4.41 6.98
CA LEU A 102 22.54 -3.07 7.55
C LEU A 102 22.16 -3.03 9.04
N CYS A 103 21.60 -4.12 9.56
CA CYS A 103 21.18 -4.20 10.95
C CYS A 103 22.34 -4.63 11.87
N LYS A 104 22.20 -4.38 13.18
CA LYS A 104 23.08 -5.02 14.17
C LYS A 104 22.96 -6.54 14.08
N LYS A 105 24.08 -7.24 14.32
CA LYS A 105 24.12 -8.71 14.36
C LYS A 105 22.98 -9.27 15.23
N GLY A 106 22.21 -10.20 14.67
CA GLY A 106 21.10 -10.89 15.35
C GLY A 106 19.70 -10.31 15.09
N ILE A 107 19.58 -9.24 14.30
CA ILE A 107 18.27 -8.74 13.84
C ILE A 107 17.89 -9.44 12.55
N ILE A 108 16.81 -10.23 12.62
CA ILE A 108 16.23 -10.88 11.44
C ILE A 108 15.27 -9.90 10.77
N VAL A 109 15.52 -9.60 9.50
CA VAL A 109 14.58 -8.85 8.65
C VAL A 109 13.71 -9.84 7.90
N LYS A 110 12.40 -9.61 7.89
CA LYS A 110 11.45 -10.46 7.16
C LYS A 110 11.05 -9.83 5.82
N PRO A 111 10.73 -10.65 4.80
CA PRO A 111 10.32 -10.17 3.47
C PRO A 111 9.18 -9.15 3.48
N GLY A 112 8.27 -9.24 4.46
CA GLY A 112 7.21 -8.25 4.71
C GLY A 112 7.67 -6.78 4.67
N LYS A 113 8.90 -6.49 5.14
CA LYS A 113 9.45 -5.14 5.10
C LYS A 113 9.90 -4.71 3.71
N ALA A 114 10.58 -5.62 3.00
CA ALA A 114 11.08 -5.38 1.66
C ALA A 114 9.93 -5.14 0.66
N GLN A 115 8.91 -6.00 0.68
CA GLN A 115 7.75 -5.92 -0.21
C GLN A 115 7.03 -4.57 -0.09
N LYS A 116 6.84 -4.09 1.14
CA LYS A 116 6.19 -2.81 1.36
C LYS A 116 7.04 -1.63 0.89
N LEU A 117 8.37 -1.66 1.04
CA LEU A 117 9.22 -0.60 0.48
C LEU A 117 9.09 -0.52 -1.05
N ILE A 118 9.14 -1.67 -1.73
CA ILE A 118 9.01 -1.74 -3.18
C ILE A 118 7.62 -1.26 -3.64
N ASN A 119 6.55 -1.79 -3.04
CA ASN A 119 5.18 -1.44 -3.43
C ASN A 119 4.83 0.02 -3.12
N MET A 120 5.32 0.59 -2.01
CA MET A 120 5.12 2.01 -1.71
C MET A 120 5.91 2.90 -2.67
N SER A 121 7.12 2.49 -3.07
CA SER A 121 7.90 3.22 -4.07
C SER A 121 7.16 3.25 -5.41
N LEU A 122 6.64 2.10 -5.86
CA LEU A 122 5.81 2.02 -7.08
C LEU A 122 4.56 2.91 -6.96
N LYS A 123 3.88 2.91 -5.82
CA LYS A 123 2.72 3.78 -5.58
C LYS A 123 3.06 5.28 -5.69
N HIS A 124 4.20 5.70 -5.14
CA HIS A 124 4.63 7.10 -5.26
C HIS A 124 5.03 7.46 -6.69
N ILE A 125 5.74 6.57 -7.39
CA ILE A 125 6.16 6.80 -8.78
C ILE A 125 4.95 6.88 -9.71
N PHE A 126 3.90 6.10 -9.47
CA PHE A 126 2.64 6.20 -10.21
C PHE A 126 2.03 7.61 -10.17
N CYS A 127 2.24 8.32 -9.06
CA CYS A 127 1.73 9.67 -8.87
C CYS A 127 2.50 10.74 -9.65
N PHE A 128 3.61 10.42 -10.29
CA PHE A 128 4.35 11.38 -11.12
C PHE A 128 3.56 11.74 -12.38
N ASP A 129 3.57 13.00 -12.80
CA ASP A 129 2.87 13.44 -14.02
C ASP A 129 3.39 12.70 -15.26
N SER A 130 4.70 12.47 -15.30
CA SER A 130 5.40 11.69 -16.34
C SER A 130 5.01 10.21 -16.41
N ALA A 131 4.34 9.67 -15.38
CA ALA A 131 3.96 8.25 -15.32
C ALA A 131 2.67 7.92 -16.07
N GLU A 132 1.98 8.89 -16.70
CA GLU A 132 0.69 8.67 -17.37
C GLU A 132 0.71 7.49 -18.37
N GLU A 133 1.70 7.43 -19.26
CA GLU A 133 1.78 6.35 -20.25
C GLU A 133 1.93 4.97 -19.58
N ALA A 134 2.85 4.87 -18.61
CA ALA A 134 3.08 3.65 -17.85
C ALA A 134 1.85 3.26 -17.00
N ALA A 135 1.11 4.24 -16.50
CA ALA A 135 -0.12 4.04 -15.71
C ALA A 135 -1.27 3.48 -16.56
N LEU A 136 -1.43 3.99 -17.79
CA LEU A 136 -2.54 3.61 -18.65
C LEU A 136 -2.32 2.25 -19.31
N ASN A 137 -1.09 1.95 -19.74
CA ASN A 137 -0.81 0.78 -20.58
C ASN A 137 0.43 -0.03 -20.15
N GLY A 138 1.04 0.29 -19.02
CA GLY A 138 2.33 -0.27 -18.61
C GLY A 138 2.27 -1.13 -17.36
N THR A 139 3.38 -1.09 -16.63
CA THR A 139 3.71 -2.00 -15.52
C THR A 139 2.74 -1.91 -14.34
N PHE A 140 2.10 -0.77 -14.10
CA PHE A 140 1.30 -0.55 -12.89
C PHE A 140 0.09 -1.46 -12.74
N GLN A 141 -0.47 -1.96 -13.85
CA GLN A 141 -1.59 -2.91 -13.80
C GLN A 141 -1.21 -4.26 -13.17
N PHE A 142 0.08 -4.61 -13.17
CA PHE A 142 0.60 -5.86 -12.59
C PHE A 142 1.05 -5.68 -11.14
N CYS A 143 1.14 -4.42 -10.67
CA CYS A 143 1.68 -4.11 -9.37
C CYS A 143 0.88 -4.76 -8.23
N HIS A 144 1.63 -5.26 -7.26
CA HIS A 144 1.09 -5.69 -5.99
C HIS A 144 0.66 -4.50 -5.12
N VAL A 145 -0.27 -4.75 -4.21
CA VAL A 145 -0.66 -3.75 -3.21
C VAL A 145 0.34 -3.69 -2.06
N PRO A 146 0.68 -2.50 -1.53
CA PRO A 146 1.40 -2.38 -0.27
C PRO A 146 0.61 -3.03 0.88
N VAL A 147 1.15 -4.06 1.51
CA VAL A 147 0.47 -4.69 2.66
C VAL A 147 0.78 -3.91 3.93
N ASP A 148 -0.26 -3.32 4.52
CA ASP A 148 -0.20 -2.64 5.80
C ASP A 148 -1.41 -3.00 6.69
N LYS A 149 -1.55 -2.36 7.85
CA LYS A 149 -2.68 -2.62 8.74
C LYS A 149 -4.04 -2.27 8.14
N TYR A 150 -4.11 -1.27 7.26
CA TYR A 150 -5.37 -0.84 6.65
C TYR A 150 -5.79 -1.88 5.61
N LEU A 151 -4.90 -2.20 4.66
CA LEU A 151 -5.15 -3.25 3.68
C LEU A 151 -5.45 -4.60 4.36
N LEU A 152 -4.72 -4.99 5.41
CA LEU A 152 -4.99 -6.23 6.12
C LEU A 152 -6.36 -6.21 6.82
N SER A 153 -6.76 -5.09 7.42
CA SER A 153 -8.07 -4.91 8.03
C SER A 153 -9.18 -5.16 7.00
N TRP A 154 -9.07 -4.51 5.83
CA TRP A 154 -9.97 -4.72 4.70
C TRP A 154 -9.95 -6.17 4.20
N TYR A 155 -8.76 -6.74 3.95
CA TYR A 155 -8.61 -8.10 3.42
C TYR A 155 -9.28 -9.13 4.33
N TYR A 156 -9.03 -9.08 5.64
CA TYR A 156 -9.68 -10.03 6.55
C TYR A 156 -11.19 -9.83 6.62
N ARG A 157 -11.68 -8.60 6.51
CA ARG A 157 -13.11 -8.29 6.54
C ARG A 157 -13.82 -8.71 5.25
N GLU A 158 -13.39 -8.19 4.11
CA GLU A 158 -14.07 -8.34 2.82
C GLU A 158 -13.67 -9.61 2.07
N VAL A 159 -12.37 -9.90 2.01
CA VAL A 159 -11.85 -11.04 1.23
C VAL A 159 -12.05 -12.35 1.98
N LYS A 160 -11.81 -12.36 3.30
CA LYS A 160 -11.91 -13.55 4.16
C LYS A 160 -13.23 -13.68 4.93
N GLY A 161 -14.04 -12.63 5.01
CA GLY A 161 -15.30 -12.66 5.77
C GLY A 161 -15.12 -12.84 7.27
N MET A 162 -13.95 -12.48 7.82
CA MET A 162 -13.60 -12.67 9.23
C MET A 162 -13.98 -11.49 10.14
N GLY A 163 -14.51 -10.41 9.56
CA GLY A 163 -14.82 -9.18 10.29
C GLY A 163 -13.59 -8.35 10.65
N THR A 164 -13.78 -7.33 11.50
CA THR A 164 -12.70 -6.43 11.94
C THR A 164 -11.77 -7.13 12.93
N LEU A 165 -10.48 -7.12 12.65
CA LEU A 165 -9.44 -7.66 13.54
C LEU A 165 -8.73 -6.55 14.33
N PRO A 166 -8.26 -6.86 15.56
CA PRO A 166 -7.46 -5.91 16.35
C PRO A 166 -6.05 -5.71 15.77
N ASP A 167 -5.44 -4.54 16.03
CA ASP A 167 -4.14 -4.13 15.47
C ASP A 167 -3.00 -5.14 15.73
N ASP A 168 -3.02 -5.85 16.86
CA ASP A 168 -1.99 -6.83 17.21
C ASP A 168 -1.98 -8.06 16.28
N LYS A 169 -3.09 -8.31 15.58
CA LYS A 169 -3.24 -9.37 14.56
C LYS A 169 -2.89 -8.88 13.15
N LEU A 170 -2.76 -7.57 12.93
CA LEU A 170 -2.51 -6.96 11.63
C LEU A 170 -1.01 -6.65 11.42
N LYS A 171 -0.15 -7.65 11.65
CA LYS A 171 1.31 -7.50 11.61
C LYS A 171 1.93 -8.02 10.30
N TRP A 172 1.97 -7.18 9.28
CA TRP A 172 2.56 -7.50 7.97
C TRP A 172 4.09 -7.66 7.99
N GLY A 173 4.77 -6.97 8.92
CA GLY A 173 6.23 -6.91 8.97
C GLY A 173 6.94 -8.23 9.31
N HIS A 174 6.19 -9.29 9.62
CA HIS A 174 6.71 -10.62 9.94
C HIS A 174 6.41 -11.67 8.86
N PHE A 175 5.72 -11.28 7.79
CA PHE A 175 5.35 -12.24 6.75
C PHE A 175 6.57 -12.77 6.01
N GLU A 176 6.55 -14.08 5.81
CA GLU A 176 7.37 -14.74 4.80
C GLU A 176 6.88 -14.35 3.40
N TYR A 177 7.75 -14.48 2.40
CA TYR A 177 7.39 -14.09 1.04
C TYR A 177 6.15 -14.82 0.52
N GLU A 178 6.05 -16.12 0.77
CA GLU A 178 4.92 -16.94 0.31
C GLU A 178 3.59 -16.56 0.99
N GLU A 179 3.63 -16.13 2.25
CA GLU A 179 2.44 -15.64 2.94
C GLU A 179 1.94 -14.33 2.31
N TYR A 180 2.86 -13.40 2.06
CA TYR A 180 2.56 -12.17 1.33
C TYR A 180 2.00 -12.45 -0.07
N TYR A 181 2.66 -13.32 -0.83
CA TYR A 181 2.27 -13.63 -2.21
C TYR A 181 0.88 -14.26 -2.27
N ARG A 182 0.57 -15.16 -1.32
CA ARG A 182 -0.78 -15.71 -1.17
C ARG A 182 -1.82 -14.61 -0.95
N ILE A 183 -1.55 -13.63 -0.10
CA ILE A 183 -2.47 -12.50 0.13
C ILE A 183 -2.68 -11.71 -1.18
N GLN A 184 -1.62 -11.43 -1.94
CA GLN A 184 -1.74 -10.74 -3.24
C GLN A 184 -2.63 -11.53 -4.21
N LEU A 185 -2.44 -12.85 -4.29
CA LEU A 185 -3.24 -13.71 -5.15
C LEU A 185 -4.71 -13.76 -4.73
N GLU A 186 -4.98 -13.87 -3.42
CA GLU A 186 -6.35 -13.87 -2.90
C GLU A 186 -7.06 -12.54 -3.14
N ILE A 187 -6.37 -11.40 -3.01
CA ILE A 187 -6.90 -10.08 -3.35
C ILE A 187 -7.22 -9.98 -4.84
N ARG A 188 -6.28 -10.40 -5.71
CA ARG A 188 -6.48 -10.41 -7.17
C ARG A 188 -7.70 -11.24 -7.57
N ASN A 189 -7.84 -12.43 -6.98
CA ASN A 189 -8.97 -13.32 -7.23
C ASN A 189 -10.30 -12.74 -6.73
N TYR A 190 -10.30 -12.08 -5.56
CA TYR A 190 -11.48 -11.39 -5.04
C TYR A 190 -11.95 -10.29 -5.98
N LEU A 191 -11.03 -9.39 -6.39
CA LEU A 191 -11.35 -8.28 -7.26
C LEU A 191 -11.86 -8.76 -8.62
N ALA A 192 -11.26 -9.82 -9.18
CA ALA A 192 -11.68 -10.38 -10.46
C ALA A 192 -13.08 -11.03 -10.43
N ASP A 193 -13.57 -11.47 -9.27
CA ASP A 193 -14.88 -12.07 -9.12
C ASP A 193 -15.98 -11.01 -9.06
N LYS A 194 -16.57 -10.69 -10.22
CA LYS A 194 -17.66 -9.69 -10.37
C LYS A 194 -18.92 -9.99 -9.55
N LYS A 195 -19.07 -11.19 -8.99
CA LYS A 195 -20.20 -11.50 -8.09
C LYS A 195 -19.92 -11.09 -6.65
N ARG A 196 -18.65 -10.99 -6.27
CA ARG A 196 -18.18 -10.64 -4.94
C ARG A 196 -17.70 -9.19 -4.88
N ASN A 197 -16.91 -8.76 -5.86
CA ASN A 197 -16.42 -7.40 -5.97
C ASN A 197 -17.47 -6.50 -6.63
N LEU A 198 -18.26 -5.83 -5.79
CA LEU A 198 -19.24 -4.85 -6.24
C LEU A 198 -18.75 -3.41 -6.08
N ASP A 199 -17.77 -3.18 -5.20
CA ASP A 199 -17.37 -1.84 -4.76
C ASP A 199 -16.15 -1.30 -5.52
N TYR A 200 -15.21 -2.17 -5.91
CA TYR A 200 -13.95 -1.78 -6.56
C TYR A 200 -14.01 -2.04 -8.06
N ILE A 201 -14.84 -1.25 -8.75
CA ILE A 201 -15.04 -1.29 -10.20
C ILE A 201 -14.83 0.10 -10.83
N ASP A 202 -14.39 0.15 -12.07
CA ASP A 202 -14.27 1.38 -12.85
C ASP A 202 -15.64 1.89 -13.34
N GLY A 203 -15.67 3.09 -13.91
CA GLY A 203 -16.89 3.68 -14.49
C GLY A 203 -17.51 2.89 -15.66
N LYS A 204 -16.89 1.80 -16.10
CA LYS A 204 -17.37 0.88 -17.16
C LYS A 204 -17.80 -0.48 -16.58
N GLY A 205 -17.73 -0.68 -15.26
CA GLY A 205 -18.06 -1.95 -14.60
C GLY A 205 -17.00 -3.03 -14.75
N ASN A 206 -15.75 -2.66 -15.03
CA ASN A 206 -14.61 -3.57 -14.95
C ASN A 206 -14.02 -3.53 -13.55
N PRO A 207 -13.56 -4.66 -13.00
CA PRO A 207 -12.83 -4.67 -11.75
C PRO A 207 -11.58 -3.79 -11.81
N LEU A 208 -11.35 -3.06 -10.73
CA LEU A 208 -10.05 -2.42 -10.50
C LEU A 208 -8.98 -3.50 -10.28
N THR A 209 -7.76 -3.21 -10.73
CA THR A 209 -6.58 -4.00 -10.36
C THR A 209 -6.32 -3.91 -8.86
N PRO A 210 -5.55 -4.84 -8.27
CA PRO A 210 -5.11 -4.71 -6.89
C PRO A 210 -4.50 -3.32 -6.61
N PHE A 211 -3.56 -2.89 -7.46
CA PHE A 211 -2.88 -1.61 -7.31
C PHE A 211 -3.84 -0.41 -7.30
N GLU A 212 -4.78 -0.34 -8.23
CA GLU A 212 -5.78 0.74 -8.29
C GLU A 212 -6.73 0.71 -7.06
N SER A 213 -7.18 -0.49 -6.65
CA SER A 213 -8.10 -0.64 -5.53
C SER A 213 -7.52 -0.16 -4.19
N GLU A 214 -6.19 -0.22 -4.03
CA GLU A 214 -5.55 0.13 -2.77
C GLU A 214 -5.67 1.62 -2.42
N PHE A 215 -5.80 2.51 -3.41
CA PHE A 215 -6.04 3.95 -3.15
C PHE A 215 -7.38 4.18 -2.44
N TYR A 216 -8.41 3.45 -2.85
CA TYR A 216 -9.73 3.48 -2.22
C TYR A 216 -9.70 2.80 -0.86
N VAL A 217 -9.24 1.53 -0.83
CA VAL A 217 -9.21 0.71 0.39
C VAL A 217 -8.46 1.42 1.51
N TRP A 218 -7.30 2.02 1.21
CA TRP A 218 -6.53 2.70 2.23
C TRP A 218 -7.28 3.89 2.86
N ASN A 219 -7.91 4.72 2.02
CA ASN A 219 -8.67 5.88 2.48
C ASN A 219 -9.92 5.47 3.27
N GLU A 220 -10.66 4.48 2.76
CA GLU A 220 -11.86 3.93 3.40
C GLU A 220 -11.54 3.34 4.77
N GLU A 221 -10.53 2.46 4.85
CA GLU A 221 -10.13 1.83 6.11
C GLU A 221 -9.64 2.83 7.15
N LYS A 222 -8.93 3.87 6.71
CA LYS A 222 -8.51 4.96 7.59
C LYS A 222 -9.71 5.69 8.17
N LEU A 223 -10.74 5.96 7.38
CA LEU A 223 -11.99 6.59 7.84
C LEU A 223 -12.78 5.67 8.78
N ILE A 224 -12.97 4.40 8.41
CA ILE A 224 -13.67 3.39 9.22
C ILE A 224 -13.03 3.28 10.60
N ARG A 225 -11.70 3.11 10.65
CA ARG A 225 -10.97 3.02 11.92
C ARG A 225 -11.03 4.30 12.75
N THR A 226 -11.01 5.46 12.10
CA THR A 226 -11.18 6.74 12.79
C THR A 226 -12.57 6.85 13.41
N ALA A 227 -13.61 6.41 12.69
CA ALA A 227 -14.98 6.35 13.20
C ALA A 227 -15.12 5.35 14.36
N ASP A 228 -14.51 4.17 14.25
CA ASP A 228 -14.52 3.16 15.32
C ASP A 228 -13.83 3.67 16.60
N ALA A 229 -12.67 4.32 16.46
CA ALA A 229 -11.97 4.94 17.58
C ALA A 229 -12.85 6.00 18.26
N PHE A 230 -13.47 6.88 17.49
CA PHE A 230 -14.38 7.90 18.00
C PHE A 230 -15.60 7.31 18.72
N ILE A 231 -16.24 6.28 18.13
CA ILE A 231 -17.37 5.58 18.76
C ILE A 231 -16.95 4.92 20.07
N ASN A 232 -15.75 4.32 20.12
CA ASN A 232 -15.24 3.70 21.34
C ASN A 232 -14.96 4.73 22.44
N GLU A 233 -14.39 5.89 22.09
CA GLU A 233 -14.23 7.00 23.04
C GLU A 233 -15.57 7.51 23.58
N LEU A 234 -16.59 7.63 22.72
CA LEU A 234 -17.94 8.00 23.16
C LEU A 234 -18.57 6.94 24.07
N ASN A 235 -18.39 5.65 23.78
CA ASN A 235 -18.91 4.57 24.61
C ASN A 235 -18.20 4.48 25.97
N TRP A 236 -16.88 4.73 26.00
CA TRP A 236 -16.08 4.83 27.22
C TRP A 236 -16.55 6.00 28.10
N ASN A 237 -16.78 7.16 27.50
CA ASN A 237 -17.25 8.36 28.21
C ASN A 237 -18.74 8.28 28.62
N ASN A 238 -19.51 7.34 28.05
CA ASN A 238 -20.92 7.12 28.36
C ASN A 238 -21.19 6.11 29.49
N SER A 239 -20.17 5.73 30.28
CA SER A 239 -20.40 5.18 31.64
C SER A 239 -21.09 6.18 32.58
N THR A 240 -21.34 7.42 32.14
CA THR A 240 -22.22 8.40 32.78
C THR A 240 -23.35 8.86 31.84
N LYS A 241 -24.45 8.08 31.84
CA LYS A 241 -25.85 8.55 31.89
C LYS A 241 -26.37 9.58 30.86
N TRP A 242 -25.79 9.81 29.69
CA TRP A 242 -26.43 10.67 28.67
C TRP A 242 -26.15 10.25 27.22
N MET A 243 -26.92 9.29 26.70
CA MET A 243 -27.61 9.36 25.40
C MET A 243 -28.09 7.97 24.96
N LYS A 244 -29.38 7.87 24.64
CA LYS A 244 -29.96 6.70 23.98
C LYS A 244 -29.32 6.56 22.59
N CYS A 245 -28.37 5.64 22.47
CA CYS A 245 -27.46 5.35 21.35
C CYS A 245 -28.09 5.00 19.98
N GLY A 246 -29.42 5.13 19.81
CA GLY A 246 -30.08 4.84 18.53
C GLY A 246 -29.89 5.94 17.48
N THR A 247 -29.83 7.20 17.90
CA THR A 247 -29.90 8.34 16.97
C THR A 247 -28.56 8.67 16.33
N LEU A 248 -27.45 8.61 17.08
CA LEU A 248 -26.09 8.89 16.58
C LEU A 248 -25.58 7.81 15.62
N ARG A 249 -25.81 6.52 15.94
CA ARG A 249 -25.45 5.41 15.05
C ARG A 249 -26.21 5.49 13.72
N ASN A 250 -27.49 5.87 13.75
CA ASN A 250 -28.28 6.08 12.53
C ASN A 250 -27.88 7.34 11.77
N GLN A 251 -27.48 8.41 12.46
CA GLN A 251 -26.96 9.62 11.82
C GLN A 251 -25.62 9.38 11.12
N PHE A 252 -24.70 8.62 11.73
CA PHE A 252 -23.44 8.23 11.07
C PHE A 252 -23.67 7.29 9.89
N LYS A 253 -24.55 6.28 10.02
CA LYS A 253 -24.97 5.46 8.87
C LYS A 253 -25.58 6.28 7.74
N THR A 254 -26.33 7.33 8.09
CA THR A 254 -26.92 8.26 7.10
C THR A 254 -25.86 9.14 6.45
N ILE A 255 -24.80 9.54 7.16
CA ILE A 255 -23.66 10.28 6.60
C ILE A 255 -22.85 9.36 5.68
N PHE A 256 -22.55 8.12 6.10
CA PHE A 256 -21.90 7.11 5.26
C PHE A 256 -22.71 6.81 3.99
N ALA A 257 -24.02 6.56 4.11
CA ALA A 257 -24.90 6.36 2.95
C ALA A 257 -25.05 7.60 2.05
N LYS A 258 -24.75 8.80 2.56
CA LYS A 258 -24.70 10.04 1.77
C LYS A 258 -23.34 10.26 1.10
N ILE A 259 -22.27 9.71 1.65
CA ILE A 259 -20.94 9.67 1.04
C ILE A 259 -20.95 8.65 -0.12
N GLU A 260 -21.53 7.46 0.08
CA GLU A 260 -21.73 6.44 -0.97
C GLU A 260 -22.64 6.91 -2.12
N LYS A 261 -23.55 7.86 -1.88
CA LYS A 261 -24.47 8.41 -2.91
C LYS A 261 -23.96 9.69 -3.59
N LYS A 262 -22.76 10.18 -3.26
CA LYS A 262 -22.19 11.42 -3.83
C LYS A 262 -21.00 11.19 -4.75
N GLN A 263 -20.74 9.97 -5.17
CA GLN A 263 -19.98 9.66 -6.39
C GLN A 263 -20.93 9.58 -7.58
#